data_AF-A0A812SPD0-F1
#
_entry.id   AF-A0A812SPD0-F1
#
_cell.length_a   1.000
_cell.length_b   1.000
_cell.length_c   1.000
_cell.angle_alpha   90.00
_cell.angle_beta   90.00
_cell.angle_gamma   90.00
#
_symmetry.space_group_name_H-M   'P 1'
#
loop_
_entity.id
_entity.type
_entity.pdbx_description
1 polymer ?
#
loop_
_entity_poly.entity_id
_entity_poly.type
_entity_poly.pdbx_seq_one_letter_code
_entity_poly.pdbx_strand_id
1 'polypeptide(L)'
;MEVDVPKPFLDHVKEVRERKNRPKIDFNSEDFKRDPASFMTSGSSGVSMAFVQMDVKWAQEHGKHETTSLARSWTSLLENGGISAQIYDTDPGSILIVNKVPAQNIKIKEFVLSQPNVDYYELNQKRFYPDGRTAPLVPDEERKERMAAMPGRLGADRPKPVYKPAEKDVAKTGRTGLAQATLIAQRSSVEARVAELEAQVRELEAELSREPSSELAELRAIVEAQEAL
;
A
#
# COMPACT_ATOMS: atom_id res chain seq x y z
N MET A 1 17.17 -44.19 2.48
CA MET A 1 15.98 -44.94 2.93
C MET A 1 14.78 -44.22 2.36
N GLU A 2 14.22 -44.75 1.27
CA GLU A 2 12.95 -44.25 0.74
C GLU A 2 11.86 -44.69 1.71
N VAL A 3 11.14 -43.73 2.28
CA VAL A 3 10.04 -44.03 3.21
C VAL A 3 8.85 -44.44 2.36
N ASP A 4 8.48 -45.72 2.41
CA ASP A 4 7.37 -46.32 1.66
C ASP A 4 6.02 -45.86 2.23
N VAL A 5 5.65 -44.61 1.94
CA VAL A 5 4.35 -44.04 2.31
C VAL A 5 3.44 -44.12 1.09
N PRO A 6 2.25 -44.75 1.18
CA PRO A 6 1.30 -44.78 0.08
C PRO A 6 0.98 -43.37 -0.43
N LYS A 7 1.09 -43.16 -1.75
CA LYS A 7 0.78 -41.87 -2.40
C LYS A 7 -0.53 -41.21 -1.94
N PRO A 8 -1.65 -41.93 -1.73
CA PRO A 8 -2.90 -41.33 -1.26
C PRO A 8 -2.79 -40.63 0.10
N PHE A 9 -1.90 -41.10 0.97
CA PHE A 9 -1.68 -40.49 2.27
C PHE A 9 -0.93 -39.16 2.15
N LEU A 10 0.08 -39.09 1.28
CA LEU A 10 0.81 -37.85 1.00
C LEU A 10 -0.12 -36.78 0.41
N ASP A 11 -0.99 -37.17 -0.51
CA ASP A 11 -1.98 -36.26 -1.11
C ASP A 11 -2.98 -35.76 -0.06
N HIS A 12 -3.47 -36.63 0.83
CA HIS A 12 -4.37 -36.23 1.91
C HIS A 12 -3.70 -35.29 2.92
N VAL A 13 -2.45 -35.55 3.32
CA VAL A 13 -1.70 -34.66 4.21
C VAL A 13 -1.47 -33.30 3.55
N LYS A 14 -1.14 -33.28 2.26
CA LYS A 14 -0.99 -32.05 1.49
C LYS A 14 -2.30 -31.28 1.41
N GLU A 15 -3.42 -31.94 1.11
CA GLU A 15 -4.74 -31.32 1.06
C GLU A 15 -5.16 -30.75 2.42
N VAL A 16 -4.97 -31.49 3.52
CA VAL A 16 -5.29 -31.02 4.88
C VAL A 16 -4.43 -29.81 5.24
N ARG A 17 -3.15 -29.82 4.87
CA ARG A 17 -2.24 -28.68 5.10
C ARG A 17 -2.66 -27.47 4.27
N GLU A 18 -3.02 -27.66 3.00
CA GLU A 18 -3.54 -26.59 2.14
C GLU A 18 -4.87 -26.04 2.66
N ARG A 19 -5.80 -26.88 3.10
CA ARG A 19 -7.08 -26.45 3.68
C ARG A 19 -6.88 -25.69 4.98
N LYS A 20 -5.95 -26.11 5.85
CA LYS A 20 -5.61 -25.39 7.08
C LYS A 20 -4.90 -24.06 6.80
N ASN A 21 -4.10 -24.00 5.74
CA ASN A 21 -3.34 -22.80 5.39
C ASN A 21 -4.10 -21.83 4.48
N ARG A 22 -5.25 -22.21 3.92
CA ARG A 22 -6.11 -21.28 3.17
C ARG A 22 -6.75 -20.31 4.17
N PRO A 23 -6.44 -19.00 4.09
CA PRO A 23 -7.14 -18.01 4.90
C PRO A 23 -8.62 -18.06 4.50
N LYS A 24 -9.50 -18.32 5.47
CA LYS A 24 -10.94 -18.15 5.26
C LYS A 24 -11.17 -16.65 5.11
N ILE A 25 -11.43 -16.21 3.89
CA ILE A 25 -11.82 -14.83 3.61
C ILE A 25 -13.25 -14.68 4.10
N ASP A 26 -13.43 -13.95 5.20
CA ASP A 26 -14.74 -13.58 5.68
C ASP A 26 -15.16 -12.26 5.03
N PHE A 27 -15.98 -12.35 3.98
CA PHE A 27 -16.53 -11.19 3.28
C PHE A 27 -17.46 -10.34 4.16
N ASN A 28 -17.91 -10.86 5.30
CA ASN A 28 -18.73 -10.12 6.26
C ASN A 28 -17.92 -9.48 7.40
N SER A 29 -16.60 -9.65 7.42
CA SER A 29 -15.73 -8.99 8.41
C SER A 29 -15.86 -7.46 8.33
N GLU A 30 -15.82 -6.79 9.48
CA GLU A 30 -15.84 -5.32 9.54
C GLU A 30 -14.67 -4.70 8.75
N ASP A 31 -13.54 -5.40 8.68
CA ASP A 31 -12.37 -4.96 7.91
C ASP A 31 -12.65 -4.88 6.42
N PHE A 32 -13.37 -5.85 5.86
CA PHE A 32 -13.77 -5.83 4.45
C PHE A 32 -14.72 -4.65 4.17
N LYS A 33 -15.63 -4.35 5.11
CA LYS A 33 -16.54 -3.21 5.00
C LYS A 33 -15.82 -1.86 5.11
N ARG A 34 -14.74 -1.80 5.89
CA ARG A 34 -14.00 -0.55 6.15
C ARG A 34 -13.14 -0.10 4.98
N ASP A 35 -12.54 -1.01 4.22
CA ASP A 35 -11.69 -0.67 3.08
C ASP A 35 -11.75 -1.75 1.96
N PRO A 36 -12.87 -1.83 1.21
CA PRO A 36 -13.01 -2.80 0.11
C PRO A 36 -12.03 -2.51 -1.03
N ALA A 37 -11.59 -1.26 -1.19
CA ALA A 37 -10.64 -0.84 -2.21
C ALA A 37 -9.27 -1.49 -2.00
N SER A 38 -8.84 -1.64 -0.74
CA SER A 38 -7.58 -2.31 -0.39
C SER A 38 -7.50 -3.76 -0.88
N PHE A 39 -8.65 -4.46 -0.94
CA PHE A 39 -8.73 -5.81 -1.46
C PHE A 39 -8.50 -5.83 -2.98
N MET A 40 -9.13 -4.93 -3.72
CA MET A 40 -9.00 -4.86 -5.18
C MET A 40 -7.62 -4.38 -5.64
N THR A 41 -6.98 -3.45 -4.92
CA THR A 41 -5.63 -2.95 -5.30
C THR A 41 -4.52 -3.97 -5.06
N SER A 42 -4.78 -5.01 -4.26
CA SER A 42 -3.79 -6.05 -3.96
C SER A 42 -3.63 -7.12 -5.05
N GLY A 43 -4.42 -7.05 -6.13
CA GLY A 43 -4.52 -8.11 -7.14
C GLY A 43 -3.37 -8.21 -8.17
N SER A 44 -2.49 -7.21 -8.32
CA SER A 44 -1.63 -7.14 -9.52
C SER A 44 -0.24 -7.79 -9.41
N SER A 45 0.26 -8.18 -8.23
CA SER A 45 1.59 -8.82 -8.14
C SER A 45 1.70 -10.01 -7.19
N GLY A 46 0.66 -10.37 -6.45
CA GLY A 46 0.69 -11.46 -5.46
C GLY A 46 1.65 -11.27 -4.28
N VAL A 47 2.61 -10.35 -4.38
CA VAL A 47 3.58 -10.03 -3.34
C VAL A 47 3.42 -8.57 -2.94
N SER A 48 3.04 -8.34 -1.69
CA SER A 48 2.96 -7.00 -1.11
C SER A 48 4.17 -6.74 -0.23
N MET A 49 4.73 -5.53 -0.34
CA MET A 49 5.81 -5.04 0.51
C MET A 49 5.27 -3.96 1.43
N ALA A 50 5.64 -4.03 2.70
CA ALA A 50 5.32 -3.02 3.69
C ALA A 50 6.57 -2.60 4.46
N PHE A 51 6.68 -1.31 4.75
CA PHE A 51 7.73 -0.76 5.59
C PHE A 51 7.18 -0.48 6.98
N VAL A 52 7.93 -0.87 8.00
CA VAL A 52 7.65 -0.53 9.38
C VAL A 52 8.73 0.41 9.86
N GLN A 53 8.31 1.56 10.35
CA GLN A 53 9.20 2.51 11.01
C GLN A 53 8.95 2.47 12.50
N MET A 54 10.02 2.22 13.26
CA MET A 54 10.02 2.28 14.71
C MET A 54 10.12 3.75 15.19
N ASP A 55 9.85 3.99 16.46
CA ASP A 55 10.18 5.25 17.12
C ASP A 55 11.68 5.55 16.95
N VAL A 56 11.98 6.81 16.62
CA VAL A 56 13.36 7.30 16.48
C VAL A 56 14.14 7.12 17.78
N LYS A 57 13.49 7.34 18.94
CA LYS A 57 14.16 7.13 20.25
C LYS A 57 14.56 5.68 20.43
N TRP A 58 13.63 4.75 20.18
CA TRP A 58 13.89 3.32 20.27
C TRP A 58 15.02 2.90 19.32
N ALA A 59 14.99 3.39 18.08
CA ALA A 59 16.01 3.12 17.07
C ALA A 59 17.40 3.62 17.48
N GLN A 60 17.50 4.80 18.12
CA GLN A 60 18.74 5.35 18.65
C GLN A 60 19.33 4.52 19.78
N GLU A 61 18.48 4.07 20.70
CA GLU A 61 18.90 3.32 21.89
C GLU A 61 19.36 1.90 21.55
N HIS A 62 18.65 1.23 20.65
CA HIS A 62 18.80 -0.20 20.39
C HIS A 62 19.63 -0.51 19.13
N GLY A 63 19.66 0.43 18.18
CA GLY A 63 20.45 0.32 16.96
C GLY A 63 20.05 -0.84 16.05
N LYS A 64 20.97 -1.21 15.16
CA LYS A 64 20.69 -2.21 14.12
C LYS A 64 20.53 -3.63 14.67
N HIS A 65 21.37 -4.02 15.64
CA HIS A 65 21.40 -5.39 16.16
C HIS A 65 20.05 -5.82 16.72
N GLU A 66 19.46 -4.97 17.56
CA GLU A 66 18.13 -5.20 18.12
C GLU A 66 17.03 -5.15 17.07
N THR A 67 17.17 -4.31 16.04
CA THR A 67 16.24 -4.32 14.90
C THR A 67 16.26 -5.68 14.19
N THR A 68 17.44 -6.29 14.00
CA THR A 68 17.59 -7.64 13.45
C THR A 68 16.98 -8.70 14.37
N SER A 69 17.22 -8.62 15.69
CA SER A 69 16.64 -9.53 16.68
C SER A 69 15.11 -9.44 16.72
N LEU A 70 14.56 -8.23 16.64
CA LEU A 70 13.13 -7.96 16.57
C LEU A 70 12.51 -8.54 15.31
N ALA A 71 13.14 -8.34 14.14
CA ALA A 71 12.67 -8.92 12.88
C ALA A 71 12.59 -10.45 12.93
N ARG A 72 13.57 -11.11 13.56
CA ARG A 72 13.54 -12.57 13.78
C ARG A 72 12.41 -12.99 14.71
N SER A 73 12.24 -12.28 15.83
CA SER A 73 11.16 -12.54 16.78
C SER A 73 9.78 -12.40 16.13
N TRP A 74 9.56 -11.32 15.37
CA TRP A 74 8.33 -11.09 14.63
C TRP A 74 8.08 -12.17 13.56
N THR A 75 9.14 -12.65 12.90
CA THR A 75 9.02 -13.76 11.95
C THR A 75 8.45 -14.99 12.64
N SER A 76 9.04 -15.38 13.78
CA SER A 76 8.55 -16.54 14.54
C SER A 76 7.12 -16.34 15.09
N LEU A 77 6.78 -15.14 15.57
CA LEU A 77 5.44 -14.85 16.08
C LEU A 77 4.37 -14.90 14.98
N LEU A 78 4.65 -14.32 13.81
CA LEU A 78 3.74 -14.37 12.66
C LEU A 78 3.60 -15.80 12.12
N GLU A 79 4.70 -16.55 12.02
CA GLU A 79 4.68 -17.96 11.60
C GLU A 79 3.85 -18.83 12.56
N ASN A 80 4.01 -18.64 13.88
CA ASN A 80 3.20 -19.31 14.89
C ASN A 80 1.71 -18.95 14.77
N GLY A 81 1.40 -17.74 14.31
CA GLY A 81 0.05 -17.27 13.98
C GLY A 81 -0.48 -17.75 12.62
N GLY A 82 0.27 -18.59 11.89
CA GLY A 82 -0.10 -19.08 10.56
C GLY A 82 0.05 -18.04 9.45
N ILE A 83 0.78 -16.95 9.70
CA ILE A 83 1.06 -15.88 8.75
C ILE A 83 2.44 -16.13 8.15
N SER A 84 2.53 -16.23 6.83
CA SER A 84 3.79 -16.47 6.14
C SER A 84 4.30 -15.16 5.53
N ALA A 85 5.19 -14.49 6.25
CA ALA A 85 5.83 -13.25 5.81
C ALA A 85 7.36 -13.37 5.91
N GLN A 86 8.08 -12.78 4.96
CA GLN A 86 9.53 -12.63 5.02
C GLN A 86 9.84 -11.25 5.59
N ILE A 87 10.61 -11.20 6.68
CA ILE A 87 10.93 -9.96 7.36
C ILE A 87 12.44 -9.70 7.25
N TYR A 88 12.79 -8.49 6.85
CA TYR A 88 14.16 -8.04 6.67
C TYR A 88 14.42 -6.77 7.47
N ASP A 89 15.53 -6.71 8.20
CA ASP A 89 16.05 -5.46 8.74
C ASP A 89 16.76 -4.66 7.63
N THR A 90 16.40 -3.39 7.47
CA THR A 90 16.96 -2.53 6.41
C THR A 90 17.94 -1.52 6.98
N ASP A 91 17.46 -0.71 7.92
CA ASP A 91 18.19 0.31 8.66
C ASP A 91 17.84 0.16 10.17
N PRO A 92 18.61 0.77 11.10
CA PRO A 92 18.23 0.80 12.51
C PRO A 92 16.80 1.36 12.66
N GLY A 93 15.90 0.61 13.29
CA GLY A 93 14.49 1.00 13.44
C GLY A 93 13.63 0.91 12.17
N SER A 94 14.13 0.31 11.09
CA SER A 94 13.38 0.15 9.82
C SER A 94 13.33 -1.31 9.40
N ILE A 95 12.12 -1.85 9.27
CA ILE A 95 11.86 -3.25 8.93
C ILE A 95 11.05 -3.31 7.63
N LEU A 96 11.48 -4.15 6.69
CA LEU A 96 10.75 -4.47 5.46
C LEU A 96 10.04 -5.82 5.64
N ILE A 97 8.73 -5.83 5.44
CA ILE A 97 7.91 -7.04 5.45
C ILE A 97 7.46 -7.34 4.02
N VAL A 98 7.79 -8.53 3.54
CA VAL A 98 7.37 -9.04 2.23
C VAL A 98 6.39 -10.18 2.46
N ASN A 99 5.15 -9.96 2.05
CA ASN A 99 4.06 -10.93 2.21
C ASN A 99 3.61 -11.44 0.84
N LYS A 100 3.46 -12.76 0.71
CA LYS A 100 3.02 -13.46 -0.53
C LYS A 100 1.51 -13.71 -0.56
N VAL A 101 0.80 -13.48 0.54
CA VAL A 101 -0.63 -13.74 0.66
C VAL A 101 -1.34 -12.44 1.03
N PRO A 102 -1.87 -11.68 0.06
CA PRO A 102 -2.46 -10.36 0.31
C PRO A 102 -3.51 -10.32 1.42
N ALA A 103 -4.32 -11.37 1.56
CA ALA A 103 -5.33 -11.50 2.62
C ALA A 103 -4.75 -11.45 4.04
N GLN A 104 -3.46 -11.73 4.22
CA GLN A 104 -2.78 -11.67 5.52
C GLN A 104 -2.30 -10.26 5.89
N ASN A 105 -2.32 -9.28 4.97
CA ASN A 105 -1.83 -7.93 5.24
C ASN A 105 -2.60 -7.22 6.37
N ILE A 106 -3.89 -7.50 6.52
CA ILE A 106 -4.71 -6.91 7.58
C ILE A 106 -4.18 -7.36 8.95
N LYS A 107 -3.98 -8.68 9.13
CA LYS A 107 -3.44 -9.26 10.37
C LYS A 107 -2.00 -8.81 10.64
N ILE A 108 -1.17 -8.71 9.60
CA ILE A 108 0.21 -8.19 9.73
C ILE A 108 0.16 -6.74 10.22
N LYS A 109 -0.68 -5.90 9.61
CA LYS A 109 -0.84 -4.49 10.02
C LYS A 109 -1.29 -4.39 11.47
N GLU A 110 -2.30 -5.15 11.90
CA GLU A 110 -2.78 -5.16 13.29
C GLU A 110 -1.69 -5.64 14.27
N PHE A 111 -0.98 -6.70 13.92
CA PHE A 111 0.14 -7.19 14.72
C PHE A 111 1.22 -6.13 14.88
N VAL A 112 1.62 -5.47 13.80
CA VAL A 112 2.67 -4.44 13.81
C VAL A 112 2.21 -3.20 14.59
N LEU A 113 0.99 -2.70 14.34
CA LEU A 113 0.47 -1.51 15.01
C LEU A 113 0.15 -1.73 16.49
N SER A 114 0.03 -2.98 16.96
CA SER A 114 -0.11 -3.28 18.39
C SER A 114 1.22 -3.29 19.15
N GLN A 115 2.36 -3.17 18.45
CA GLN A 115 3.68 -3.12 19.09
C GLN A 115 3.95 -1.71 19.64
N PRO A 116 4.47 -1.57 20.86
CA PRO A 116 4.57 -0.28 21.56
C PRO A 116 5.55 0.72 20.91
N ASN A 117 6.55 0.22 20.18
CA ASN A 117 7.65 1.03 19.65
C ASN A 117 7.52 1.34 18.16
N VAL A 118 6.34 1.09 17.56
CA VAL A 118 6.11 1.36 16.15
C VAL A 118 5.61 2.79 15.97
N ASP A 119 6.28 3.57 15.11
CA ASP A 119 5.78 4.88 14.69
C ASP A 119 4.72 4.70 13.61
N TYR A 120 5.04 4.03 12.50
CA TYR A 120 4.04 3.80 11.47
C TYR A 120 4.31 2.54 10.64
N TYR A 121 3.24 2.03 10.06
CA TYR A 121 3.23 0.96 9.08
C TYR A 121 2.85 1.55 7.72
N GLU A 122 3.68 1.36 6.70
CA GLU A 122 3.44 1.86 5.34
C GLU A 122 3.24 0.69 4.38
N LEU A 123 2.07 0.67 3.72
CA LEU A 123 1.73 -0.33 2.71
C LEU A 123 1.15 0.40 1.50
N ASN A 124 1.71 0.17 0.31
CA ASN A 124 1.30 0.81 -0.94
C ASN A 124 1.23 2.35 -0.84
N GLN A 125 2.28 2.98 -0.27
CA GLN A 125 2.38 4.44 -0.06
C GLN A 125 1.35 5.02 0.94
N LYS A 126 0.49 4.18 1.54
CA LYS A 126 -0.45 4.59 2.58
C LYS A 126 0.16 4.29 3.95
N ARG A 127 0.24 5.31 4.79
CA ARG A 127 0.73 5.20 6.18
C ARG A 127 -0.43 4.94 7.13
N PHE A 128 -0.19 4.03 8.06
CA PHE A 128 -1.09 3.66 9.14
C PHE A 128 -0.35 3.87 10.46
N TYR A 129 -1.02 4.44 11.45
CA TYR A 129 -0.43 4.81 12.73
C TYR A 129 -1.13 4.07 13.89
N PRO A 130 -0.42 3.81 15.00
CA PRO A 130 -1.02 3.25 16.21
C PRO A 130 -1.96 4.26 16.90
N ASP A 131 -2.85 3.75 17.75
CA ASP A 131 -3.71 4.52 18.67
C ASP A 131 -4.58 5.61 18.02
N GLY A 132 -4.97 5.41 16.75
CA GLY A 132 -5.80 6.38 16.02
C GLY A 132 -5.08 7.67 15.65
N ARG A 133 -3.76 7.72 15.79
CA ARG A 133 -2.95 8.85 15.34
C ARG A 133 -3.04 9.02 13.82
N THR A 134 -2.81 10.24 13.34
CA THR A 134 -2.95 10.62 11.92
C THR A 134 -1.66 11.07 11.26
N ALA A 135 -0.58 11.24 12.03
CA ALA A 135 0.70 11.78 11.58
C ALA A 135 1.86 11.13 12.34
N PRO A 136 3.09 11.05 11.77
CA PRO A 136 4.26 10.45 12.41
C PRO A 136 4.67 11.20 13.69
N LEU A 137 5.37 10.53 14.62
CA LEU A 137 5.78 11.14 15.90
C LEU A 137 6.83 12.23 15.68
N VAL A 138 7.65 12.03 14.64
CA VAL A 138 8.69 12.94 14.19
C VAL A 138 8.51 13.16 12.69
N PRO A 139 8.56 14.40 12.19
CA PRO A 139 8.50 14.69 10.75
C PRO A 139 9.60 13.96 9.98
N ASP A 140 9.33 13.60 8.72
CA ASP A 140 10.23 12.79 7.89
C ASP A 140 11.63 13.41 7.73
N GLU A 141 11.73 14.74 7.61
CA GLU A 141 13.02 15.45 7.50
C GLU A 141 13.85 15.31 8.78
N GLU A 142 13.24 15.57 9.95
CA GLU A 142 13.92 15.45 11.23
C GLU A 142 14.29 14.00 11.53
N ARG A 143 13.41 13.05 11.19
CA ARG A 143 13.71 11.61 11.29
C ARG A 143 14.93 11.27 10.45
N LYS A 144 14.99 11.74 9.20
CA LYS A 144 16.11 11.48 8.30
C LYS A 144 17.41 12.08 8.82
N GLU A 145 17.39 13.28 9.38
CA GLU A 145 18.56 13.91 10.01
C GLU A 145 19.05 13.10 11.21
N ARG A 146 18.15 12.73 12.12
CA ARG A 146 18.46 11.92 13.31
C ARG A 146 18.97 10.52 12.93
N MET A 147 18.38 9.89 11.93
CA MET A 147 18.82 8.60 11.38
C MET A 147 20.17 8.70 10.67
N ALA A 148 20.46 9.83 9.99
CA ALA A 148 21.75 10.06 9.34
C ALA A 148 22.89 10.26 10.35
N ALA A 149 22.57 10.78 11.54
CA ALA A 149 23.53 10.94 12.63
C ALA A 149 23.82 9.63 13.40
N MET A 150 23.09 8.53 13.15
CA MET A 150 23.31 7.28 13.88
C MET A 150 24.56 6.53 13.41
N PRO A 151 25.42 6.08 14.34
CA PRO A 151 26.55 5.22 14.01
C PRO A 151 26.06 3.84 13.53
N GLY A 152 26.73 3.28 12.50
CA GLY A 152 26.43 1.93 12.01
C GLY A 152 25.36 1.84 10.94
N ARG A 153 24.87 2.96 10.40
CA ARG A 153 24.06 2.93 9.18
C ARG A 153 24.89 2.36 8.03
N LEU A 154 24.36 1.34 7.36
CA LEU A 154 24.97 0.71 6.19
C LEU A 154 25.22 1.79 5.12
N GLY A 155 26.45 2.28 5.03
CA GLY A 155 26.85 3.30 4.05
C GLY A 155 27.25 4.66 4.61
N ALA A 156 27.26 4.88 5.93
CA ALA A 156 27.83 6.11 6.50
C ALA A 156 29.36 6.14 6.39
N ASP A 157 30.02 5.01 6.68
CA ASP A 157 31.49 4.87 6.59
C ASP A 157 31.97 4.42 5.21
N ARG A 158 31.07 3.95 4.34
CA ARG A 158 31.45 3.76 2.94
C ARG A 158 31.48 5.16 2.35
N PRO A 159 32.64 5.68 1.91
CA PRO A 159 32.67 6.93 1.18
C PRO A 159 31.62 6.80 0.07
N LYS A 160 30.64 7.71 0.05
CA LYS A 160 29.67 7.77 -1.04
C LYS A 160 30.51 7.62 -2.30
N PRO A 161 30.32 6.57 -3.12
CA PRO A 161 31.11 6.43 -4.31
C PRO A 161 31.00 7.78 -4.99
N VAL A 162 32.12 8.47 -5.14
CA VAL A 162 32.16 9.71 -5.90
C VAL A 162 31.80 9.21 -7.28
N TYR A 163 30.50 9.29 -7.57
CA TYR A 163 29.98 8.99 -8.87
C TYR A 163 30.56 10.13 -9.68
N LYS A 164 31.79 9.93 -10.18
CA LYS A 164 32.30 10.68 -11.31
C LYS A 164 31.18 10.48 -12.31
N PRO A 165 30.36 11.50 -12.60
CA PRO A 165 29.35 11.35 -13.62
C PRO A 165 30.14 10.83 -14.80
N ALA A 166 29.86 9.59 -15.22
CA ALA A 166 30.52 9.03 -16.37
C ALA A 166 30.38 10.12 -17.42
N GLU A 167 31.51 10.67 -17.89
CA GLU A 167 31.56 11.52 -19.07
C GLU A 167 30.92 10.66 -20.14
N LYS A 168 29.60 10.82 -20.29
CA LYS A 168 28.84 10.19 -21.32
C LYS A 168 29.33 10.92 -22.55
N ASP A 169 30.20 10.26 -23.30
CA ASP A 169 30.43 10.54 -24.69
C ASP A 169 29.06 10.79 -25.35
N VAL A 170 28.82 12.06 -25.65
CA VAL A 170 27.62 12.57 -26.31
C VAL A 170 27.72 12.19 -27.78
N ALA A 171 27.58 10.90 -28.06
CA ALA A 171 27.60 10.35 -29.41
C ALA A 171 26.46 9.34 -29.58
N LYS A 172 25.21 9.77 -29.32
CA LYS A 172 23.98 9.10 -29.80
C LYS A 172 22.74 9.99 -29.66
N THR A 173 22.78 11.15 -30.28
CA THR A 173 21.59 11.87 -30.74
C THR A 173 20.88 11.03 -31.81
N GLY A 174 19.66 10.55 -31.51
CA GLY A 174 18.82 9.93 -32.54
C GLY A 174 17.63 9.09 -32.05
N ARG A 175 17.60 8.61 -30.80
CA ARG A 175 16.49 7.74 -30.32
C ARG A 175 15.56 8.36 -29.27
N THR A 176 15.89 9.51 -28.71
CA THR A 176 15.03 10.22 -27.73
C THR A 176 13.87 10.98 -28.39
N GLY A 177 13.99 11.38 -29.65
CA GLY A 177 12.93 12.12 -30.36
C GLY A 177 11.66 11.31 -30.59
N LEU A 178 11.77 10.01 -30.90
CA LEU A 178 10.62 9.13 -31.13
C LEU A 178 9.82 8.87 -29.85
N ALA A 179 10.48 8.67 -28.71
CA ALA A 179 9.79 8.50 -27.43
C ALA A 179 9.06 9.79 -27.00
N GLN A 180 9.69 10.95 -27.22
CA GLN A 180 9.09 12.24 -26.89
C GLN A 180 7.92 12.59 -27.82
N ALA A 181 8.01 12.28 -29.11
CA ALA A 181 6.91 12.47 -30.07
C ALA A 181 5.69 11.61 -29.72
N THR A 182 5.90 10.35 -29.30
CA THR A 182 4.80 9.47 -28.88
C THR A 182 4.11 9.99 -27.62
N LEU A 183 4.87 10.50 -26.64
CA LEU A 183 4.29 11.09 -25.42
C LEU A 183 3.49 12.37 -25.72
N ILE A 184 3.97 13.21 -26.64
CA ILE A 184 3.24 14.42 -27.07
C ILE A 184 1.93 14.04 -27.77
N ALA A 185 1.95 13.02 -28.65
CA ALA A 185 0.76 12.54 -29.34
C ALA A 185 -0.25 11.87 -28.38
N GLN A 186 0.22 11.13 -27.37
CA GLN A 186 -0.65 10.57 -26.33
C GLN A 186 -1.30 11.67 -25.49
N ARG A 187 -0.53 12.72 -25.13
CA ARG A 187 -1.05 13.84 -24.36
C ARG A 187 -2.15 14.60 -25.11
N SER A 188 -1.96 14.91 -26.40
CA SER A 188 -2.99 15.61 -27.18
C SER A 188 -4.27 14.78 -27.36
N SER A 189 -4.16 13.46 -27.48
CA SER A 189 -5.33 12.56 -27.53
C SER A 189 -6.11 12.54 -26.21
N VAL A 190 -5.41 12.59 -25.08
CA VAL A 190 -6.06 12.66 -23.75
C VAL A 190 -6.73 14.02 -23.56
N GLU A 191 -6.06 15.12 -23.91
CA GLU A 191 -6.63 16.47 -23.81
C GLU A 191 -7.91 16.61 -24.67
N ALA A 192 -7.96 16.01 -25.87
CA ALA A 192 -9.17 15.99 -26.69
C ALA A 192 -10.34 15.22 -26.04
N ARG A 193 -10.07 14.06 -25.43
CA ARG A 193 -11.11 13.27 -24.72
C ARG A 193 -11.63 14.01 -23.48
N VAL A 194 -10.76 14.74 -22.77
CA VAL A 194 -11.18 15.56 -21.63
C VAL A 194 -12.12 16.66 -22.09
N ALA A 195 -11.78 17.39 -23.15
CA ALA A 195 -12.63 18.45 -23.69
C ALA A 195 -14.00 17.92 -24.19
N GLU A 196 -14.04 16.73 -24.79
CA GLU A 196 -15.29 16.07 -25.21
C GLU A 196 -16.17 15.71 -24.00
N LEU A 197 -15.58 15.13 -22.95
CA LEU A 197 -16.31 14.79 -21.73
C LEU A 197 -16.82 16.03 -20.99
N GLU A 198 -16.04 17.11 -20.94
CA GLU A 198 -16.48 18.39 -20.36
C GLU A 198 -17.67 18.99 -21.11
N ALA A 199 -17.71 18.86 -22.44
CA ALA A 199 -18.85 19.30 -23.24
C ALA A 199 -20.10 18.46 -22.95
N GLN A 200 -19.96 17.13 -22.84
CA GLN A 200 -21.07 16.24 -22.47
C GLN A 200 -21.63 16.54 -21.08
N VAL A 201 -20.76 16.80 -20.10
CA VAL A 201 -21.19 17.17 -18.75
C VAL A 201 -21.98 18.49 -18.78
N ARG A 202 -21.51 19.48 -19.54
CA ARG A 202 -22.22 20.76 -19.67
C ARG A 202 -23.59 20.61 -20.37
N GLU A 203 -23.70 19.72 -21.35
CA GLU A 203 -24.98 19.41 -22.01
C GLU A 203 -25.96 18.75 -21.04
N LEU A 204 -25.50 17.75 -20.28
CA LEU A 204 -26.31 17.09 -19.24
C LEU A 204 -26.74 18.05 -18.12
N GLU A 205 -25.85 18.96 -17.69
CA GLU A 205 -26.20 20.01 -16.73
C GLU A 205 -27.27 20.96 -17.29
N ALA A 206 -27.22 21.28 -18.59
CA ALA A 206 -28.22 22.10 -19.24
C ALA A 206 -29.57 21.38 -19.37
N GLU A 207 -29.58 20.09 -19.69
CA GLU A 207 -30.80 19.25 -19.69
C GLU A 207 -31.42 19.16 -18.30
N LEU A 208 -30.60 18.88 -17.27
CA LEU A 208 -31.05 18.83 -15.89
C LEU A 208 -31.57 20.17 -15.39
N SER A 209 -31.11 21.30 -15.94
CA SER A 209 -31.65 22.62 -15.61
C SER A 209 -33.00 22.91 -16.28
N ARG A 210 -33.32 22.24 -17.39
CA ARG A 210 -34.56 22.42 -18.16
C ARG A 210 -35.72 21.61 -17.61
N GLU A 211 -35.48 20.40 -17.12
CA GLU A 211 -36.54 19.43 -16.81
C GLU A 211 -37.25 19.56 -15.44
N PRO A 212 -36.69 20.08 -14.34
CA PRO A 212 -37.38 20.00 -13.06
C PRO A 212 -38.45 21.09 -12.88
N SER A 213 -38.52 22.12 -13.72
CA SER A 213 -39.39 23.26 -13.41
C SER A 213 -40.88 23.03 -13.71
N SER A 214 -41.23 22.28 -14.77
CA SER A 214 -42.64 22.09 -15.12
C SER A 214 -43.31 21.02 -14.28
N GLU A 215 -42.67 19.86 -14.10
CA GLU A 215 -43.23 18.77 -13.28
C GLU A 215 -43.29 19.15 -11.79
N LEU A 216 -42.27 19.84 -11.26
CA LEU A 216 -42.34 20.34 -9.88
C LEU A 216 -43.34 21.49 -9.73
N ALA A 217 -43.56 22.32 -10.75
CA ALA A 217 -44.61 23.34 -10.71
C ALA A 217 -46.00 22.71 -10.71
N GLU A 218 -46.24 21.66 -11.51
CA GLU A 218 -47.50 20.92 -11.51
C GLU A 218 -47.74 20.22 -10.17
N LEU A 219 -46.73 19.56 -9.61
CA LEU A 219 -46.83 18.92 -8.29
C LEU A 219 -47.07 19.94 -7.18
N ARG A 220 -46.43 21.12 -7.22
CA ARG A 220 -46.71 22.20 -6.26
C ARG A 220 -48.14 22.72 -6.37
N ALA A 221 -48.65 22.92 -7.59
CA ALA A 221 -50.01 23.36 -7.81
C ALA A 221 -51.04 22.34 -7.27
N ILE A 222 -50.77 21.04 -7.41
CA ILE A 222 -51.62 19.97 -6.85
C ILE A 222 -51.62 20.02 -5.32
N VAL A 223 -50.45 20.19 -4.68
CA VAL A 223 -50.34 20.28 -3.22
C VAL A 223 -51.06 21.51 -2.69
N GLU A 224 -50.86 22.69 -3.28
CA GLU A 224 -51.57 23.92 -2.89
C GLU A 224 -53.09 23.79 -3.03
N ALA A 225 -53.57 23.11 -4.09
CA ALA A 225 -54.99 22.86 -4.28
C ALA A 225 -55.58 21.90 -3.23
N GLN A 226 -54.79 20.95 -2.72
CA GLN A 226 -55.21 20.05 -1.65
C GLN A 226 -55.23 20.72 -0.27
N GLU A 227 -54.34 21.68 -0.01
CA GLU A 227 -54.31 22.43 1.25
C GLU A 227 -55.44 23.47 1.37
N ALA A 228 -56.04 23.88 0.24
CA ALA A 228 -57.12 24.86 0.21
C ALA A 228 -58.54 24.28 0.44
N LEU A 229 -58.67 22.96 0.58
CA LEU A 229 -59.93 22.23 0.85
C LEU A 229 -60.07 21.89 2.34
#